data_AF-A0A535XG05-F1
#
_entry.id   AF-A0A535XG05-F1
#
_cell.length_a   1.000
_cell.length_b   1.000
_cell.length_c   1.000
_cell.angle_alpha   90.00
_cell.angle_beta   90.00
_cell.angle_gamma   90.00
#
_symmetry.space_group_name_H-M   'P 1'
#
loop_
_entity.id
_entity.type
_entity.pdbx_description
1 polymer ?
#
loop_
_entity_poly.entity_id
_entity_poly.type
_entity_poly.pdbx_seq_one_letter_code
_entity_poly.pdbx_strand_id
1 'polypeptide(L)' 'RHRSAAQERTRRRDVDDWPSVALARALAESRGVAIWTNDRDFEASGLETITTAQLLARLDRRTRL' A
#
# COMPACT_ATOMS: atom_id res chain seq x y z
N ARG A 1 -1.65 20.83 -22.11
CA ARG A 1 -2.22 21.25 -20.80
C ARG A 1 -2.63 20.04 -19.93
N HIS A 2 -3.34 19.04 -20.47
CA HIS A 2 -3.73 17.85 -19.69
C HIS A 2 -2.57 16.96 -19.21
N ARG A 3 -1.51 16.80 -20.02
CA ARG A 3 -0.32 16.01 -19.65
C ARG A 3 0.36 16.52 -18.38
N SER A 4 0.67 17.81 -18.31
CA SER A 4 1.35 18.42 -17.16
C SER A 4 0.53 18.28 -15.87
N ALA A 5 -0.79 18.45 -15.96
CA ALA A 5 -1.70 18.24 -14.82
C ALA A 5 -1.80 16.77 -14.40
N ALA A 6 -1.69 15.81 -15.34
CA ALA A 6 -1.58 14.40 -15.01
C ALA A 6 -0.25 14.08 -14.31
N GLN A 7 0.84 14.62 -14.84
CA GLN A 7 2.18 14.44 -14.32
C GLN A 7 2.34 15.02 -12.92
N GLU A 8 1.73 16.17 -12.62
CA GLU A 8 1.74 16.74 -11.26
C GLU A 8 0.95 15.87 -10.27
N ARG A 9 -0.20 15.31 -10.70
CA ARG A 9 -1.00 14.39 -9.88
C ARG A 9 -0.31 13.05 -9.62
N THR A 10 0.64 12.66 -10.46
CA THR A 10 1.40 11.40 -10.33
C THR A 10 2.86 11.63 -9.97
N ARG A 11 3.26 12.86 -9.64
CA ARG A 11 4.67 13.22 -9.40
C ARG A 11 5.28 12.50 -8.20
N ARG A 12 4.43 12.11 -7.24
CA ARG A 12 4.76 11.33 -6.04
C ARG A 12 4.17 9.92 -6.12
N ARG A 13 4.23 9.32 -7.30
CA ARG A 13 3.84 7.93 -7.47
C ARG A 13 4.94 7.27 -8.27
N ASP A 14 5.53 6.24 -7.71
CA ASP A 14 6.37 5.37 -8.51
C ASP A 14 5.48 4.60 -9.50
N VAL A 15 5.88 4.62 -10.76
CA VAL A 15 5.16 3.86 -11.80
C VAL A 15 5.33 2.37 -11.52
N ASP A 16 6.43 1.94 -10.93
CA ASP A 16 6.75 0.53 -10.74
C ASP A 16 5.97 -0.11 -9.57
N ASP A 17 5.19 0.67 -8.81
CA ASP A 17 4.36 0.20 -7.70
C ASP A 17 3.02 -0.43 -8.12
N TRP A 18 2.58 -0.22 -9.37
CA TRP A 18 1.29 -0.69 -9.85
C TRP A 18 1.05 -2.21 -9.69
N PRO A 19 2.05 -3.12 -9.85
CA PRO A 19 1.84 -4.55 -9.67
C PRO A 19 1.47 -4.91 -8.22
N SER A 20 2.09 -4.26 -7.24
CA SER A 20 1.80 -4.47 -5.81
C SER A 20 0.37 -4.06 -5.47
N VAL A 21 -0.08 -2.90 -5.99
CA VAL A 21 -1.46 -2.44 -5.83
C VAL A 21 -2.46 -3.38 -6.52
N ALA A 22 -2.16 -3.81 -7.75
CA ALA A 22 -3.03 -4.71 -8.51
C ALA A 22 -3.22 -6.06 -7.81
N LEU A 23 -2.12 -6.66 -7.33
CA LEU A 23 -2.15 -7.92 -6.61
C LEU A 23 -2.95 -7.80 -5.31
N ALA A 24 -2.65 -6.79 -4.49
CA ALA A 24 -3.36 -6.58 -3.23
C ALA A 24 -4.86 -6.38 -3.44
N ARG A 25 -5.26 -5.61 -4.46
CA ARG A 25 -6.68 -5.42 -4.81
C ARG A 25 -7.35 -6.73 -5.25
N ALA A 26 -6.68 -7.56 -6.06
CA ALA A 26 -7.21 -8.85 -6.49
C ALA A 26 -7.41 -9.83 -5.31
N LEU A 27 -6.59 -9.72 -4.26
CA LEU A 27 -6.69 -10.57 -3.07
C LEU A 27 -7.59 -9.97 -1.98
N ALA A 28 -7.80 -8.66 -1.97
CA ALA A 28 -8.54 -7.95 -0.93
C ALA A 28 -9.96 -8.49 -0.75
N GLU A 29 -10.67 -8.75 -1.85
CA GLU A 29 -12.05 -9.25 -1.83
C GLU A 29 -12.19 -10.66 -1.26
N SER A 30 -11.16 -11.51 -1.41
CA SER A 30 -11.23 -12.93 -1.03
C SER A 30 -10.51 -13.28 0.28
N ARG A 31 -9.55 -12.46 0.71
CA ARG A 31 -8.62 -12.81 1.81
C ARG A 31 -8.36 -11.69 2.82
N GLY A 32 -8.84 -10.46 2.58
CA GLY A 32 -8.55 -9.33 3.47
C GLY A 32 -7.05 -9.09 3.63
N VAL A 33 -6.38 -8.71 2.53
CA VAL A 33 -4.92 -8.51 2.50
C VAL A 33 -4.59 -7.02 2.59
N ALA A 34 -3.64 -6.68 3.46
CA ALA A 34 -3.04 -5.34 3.54
C ALA A 34 -1.67 -5.32 2.86
N ILE A 35 -1.28 -4.16 2.32
CA ILE A 35 0.06 -3.93 1.78
C ILE A 35 1.01 -3.60 2.94
N TRP A 36 2.01 -4.44 3.16
CA TRP A 36 3.11 -4.09 4.07
C TRP A 36 4.10 -3.16 3.37
N THR A 37 4.19 -1.91 3.81
CA THR A 37 5.09 -0.91 3.25
C THR A 37 5.35 0.23 4.23
N ASN A 38 6.50 0.89 4.13
CA ASN A 38 6.76 2.18 4.77
C ASN A 38 6.68 3.34 3.77
N ASP A 39 6.40 3.05 2.50
CA ASP A 39 6.24 4.02 1.44
C ASP A 39 4.83 4.64 1.51
N ARG A 40 4.80 5.99 1.58
CA ARG A 40 3.55 6.75 1.69
C ARG A 40 2.81 6.83 0.36
N ASP A 41 3.44 6.51 -0.77
CA ASP A 41 2.81 6.55 -2.08
C ASP A 41 1.63 5.54 -2.17
N PHE A 42 1.69 4.48 -1.37
CA PHE A 42 0.61 3.49 -1.25
C PHE A 42 -0.60 3.97 -0.42
N GLU A 43 -0.49 5.06 0.36
CA GLU A 43 -1.63 5.59 1.14
C GLU A 43 -2.78 6.05 0.22
N ALA A 44 -2.45 6.47 -1.00
CA ALA A 44 -3.43 6.90 -2.00
C ALA A 44 -4.08 5.72 -2.78
N SER A 45 -3.69 4.46 -2.50
CA SER A 45 -4.20 3.29 -3.22
C SER A 45 -5.62 2.89 -2.82
N GLY A 46 -6.11 3.36 -1.66
CA GLY A 46 -7.39 2.95 -1.07
C GLY A 46 -7.38 1.54 -0.46
N LEU A 47 -6.21 0.89 -0.41
CA LEU A 47 -6.00 -0.40 0.24
C LEU A 47 -5.45 -0.17 1.64
N GLU A 48 -5.71 -1.11 2.57
CA GLU A 48 -5.08 -1.06 3.90
C GLU A 48 -3.55 -1.18 3.73
N THR A 49 -2.82 -0.29 4.38
CA THR A 49 -1.36 -0.33 4.48
C THR A 49 -0.93 -0.59 5.92
N ILE A 50 0.13 -1.37 6.10
CA ILE A 50 0.73 -1.66 7.40
C ILE A 50 2.21 -1.31 7.33
N THR A 51 2.68 -0.49 8.27
CA THR A 51 4.12 -0.18 8.39
C THR A 51 4.89 -1.30 9.07
N THR A 52 6.21 -1.33 8.92
CA THR A 52 7.05 -2.31 9.64
C THR A 52 6.85 -2.22 11.16
N ALA A 53 6.75 -1.01 11.71
CA ALA A 53 6.52 -0.82 13.14
C ALA A 53 5.18 -1.43 13.59
N GLN A 54 4.12 -1.23 12.80
CA GLN A 54 2.80 -1.80 13.08
C GLN A 54 2.78 -3.31 12.92
N LEU A 55 3.48 -3.87 11.92
CA LEU A 55 3.59 -5.31 11.72
C LEU A 55 4.30 -5.98 12.90
N LEU A 56 5.44 -5.43 13.34
CA LEU A 56 6.19 -5.92 14.49
C LEU A 56 5.33 -5.88 15.77
N ALA A 57 4.64 -4.76 16.02
CA ALA A 57 3.74 -4.64 17.16
C ALA A 57 2.59 -5.67 17.14
N ARG A 58 2.07 -6.02 15.96
CA ARG A 58 1.03 -7.06 15.81
C ARG A 58 1.59 -8.46 16.06
N LEU A 59 2.80 -8.74 15.56
CA LEU A 59 3.47 -10.03 15.78
C LEU A 59 3.80 -10.23 17.25
N ASP A 60 4.41 -9.24 17.91
CA ASP A 60 4.76 -9.30 19.34
C ASP A 60 3.55 -9.55 20.24
N ARG A 61 2.38 -8.97 19.92
CA ARG A 61 1.14 -9.26 20.65
C ARG A 61 0.68 -10.69 20.48
N ARG A 62 0.94 -11.30 19.32
CA ARG A 62 0.49 -12.64 18.96
C ARG A 62 1.38 -13.73 19.56
N THR A 63 2.67 -13.47 19.74
CA THR A 63 3.63 -14.39 20.39
C THR A 63 3.55 -14.39 21.92
N ARG A 64 2.87 -13.42 22.52
CA ARG A 64 2.66 -13.32 23.99
C ARG A 64 1.39 -14.04 24.48
N LEU A 65 0.67 -14.72 23.59
CA LEU A 65 -0.48 -15.60 23.87
C LEU A 65 -0.03 -17.06 23.74
#